data_AF-R7SGZ8-F1
#
_entry.id   AF-R7SGZ8-F1
#
_cell.length_a   1.000
_cell.length_b   1.000
_cell.length_c   1.000
_cell.angle_alpha   90.00
_cell.angle_beta   90.00
_cell.angle_gamma   90.00
#
_symmetry.space_group_name_H-M   'P 1'
#
loop_
_entity.id
_entity.type
_entity.pdbx_description
1 polymer ?
#
loop_
_entity_poly.entity_id
_entity_poly.type
_entity_poly.pdbx_seq_one_letter_code
_entity_poly.pdbx_strand_id
1 'polypeptide(L)'
;LQRNAAAPRDFSRLIPEPVVVVVQVNEQPARALVDSGSLSDFMSARLAHQLGLEVFELTKPLPVQLAVQGSRAKINFGCRVRLEYQRIRTERYFDVINLLNYDLILGTPFIFQHKVTLGLNPTTLVVGSPQALPIEGRQVRTLQSHAADVLDDVLEAARKELREYAAPICKEASDSPLPPLRTINHRIPLIDPDKVYTWRPSKCPDAHRENWREKRDAYLKSG
;
A
#
# COMPACT_ATOMS: atom_id res chain seq x y z
N LEU A 1 10.20 -20.60 10.86
CA LEU A 1 10.18 -19.14 11.16
C LEU A 1 8.86 -18.57 10.65
N GLN A 2 7.92 -18.32 11.55
CA GLN A 2 6.50 -18.01 11.28
C GLN A 2 6.29 -16.50 11.51
N ARG A 3 5.80 -15.74 10.52
CA ARG A 3 5.75 -14.26 10.55
C ARG A 3 4.45 -13.63 10.02
N ASN A 4 3.35 -14.39 9.92
CA ASN A 4 2.06 -13.83 9.46
C ASN A 4 1.09 -13.50 10.61
N ALA A 5 1.40 -13.90 11.85
CA ALA A 5 0.78 -13.36 13.05
C ALA A 5 1.76 -12.36 13.68
N ALA A 6 1.26 -11.28 14.27
CA ALA A 6 2.07 -10.44 15.15
C ALA A 6 2.56 -11.32 16.31
N ALA A 7 3.76 -11.90 16.18
CA ALA A 7 4.35 -12.74 17.20
C ALA A 7 5.04 -11.80 18.21
N PRO A 8 4.55 -11.71 19.46
CA PRO A 8 5.33 -11.06 20.50
C PRO A 8 6.65 -11.81 20.62
N ARG A 9 7.77 -11.07 20.55
CA ARG A 9 9.11 -11.60 20.87
C ARG A 9 9.22 -11.74 22.38
N ASP A 10 8.49 -12.70 22.94
CA ASP A 10 8.59 -13.03 24.35
C ASP A 10 9.00 -14.50 24.47
N PHE A 11 10.11 -14.76 25.15
CA PHE A 11 10.91 -15.98 25.01
C PHE A 11 10.26 -17.24 25.63
N SER A 12 9.02 -17.18 26.15
CA SER A 12 8.38 -18.32 26.82
C SER A 12 6.84 -18.36 26.75
N ARG A 13 6.20 -17.67 25.79
CA ARG A 13 4.74 -17.73 25.66
C ARG A 13 4.30 -18.95 24.85
N LEU A 14 3.52 -19.85 25.45
CA LEU A 14 2.79 -20.88 24.70
C LEU A 14 1.72 -20.20 23.85
N ILE A 15 1.81 -20.36 22.53
CA ILE A 15 0.84 -19.82 21.56
C ILE A 15 0.21 -21.01 20.83
N PRO A 16 -1.13 -21.16 20.83
CA PRO A 16 -1.79 -22.21 20.06
C PRO A 16 -1.44 -22.11 18.57
N GLU A 17 -1.26 -23.27 17.93
CA GLU A 17 -1.01 -23.30 16.49
C GLU A 17 -2.28 -22.88 15.72
N PRO A 18 -2.13 -22.10 14.62
CA PRO A 18 -3.25 -21.76 13.78
C PRO A 18 -3.77 -22.98 13.01
N VAL A 19 -5.03 -22.92 12.55
CA VAL A 19 -5.62 -24.00 11.74
C VAL A 19 -5.03 -23.97 10.33
N VAL A 20 -4.20 -24.96 10.02
CA VAL A 20 -3.56 -25.11 8.71
C VAL A 20 -3.97 -26.44 8.11
N VAL A 21 -4.37 -26.42 6.85
CA VAL A 21 -4.76 -27.61 6.10
C VAL A 21 -3.98 -27.73 4.80
N VAL A 22 -3.84 -28.96 4.31
CA VAL A 22 -3.33 -29.22 2.97
C VAL A 22 -4.52 -29.33 2.03
N VAL A 23 -4.55 -28.48 1.01
CA VAL A 23 -5.55 -28.49 -0.06
C VAL A 23 -4.88 -28.86 -1.38
N GLN A 24 -5.66 -29.27 -2.38
CA GLN A 24 -5.19 -29.45 -3.74
C GLN A 24 -5.57 -28.23 -4.58
N VAL A 25 -4.60 -27.63 -5.25
CA VAL A 25 -4.78 -26.55 -6.22
C VAL A 25 -4.32 -27.06 -7.57
N ASN A 26 -5.24 -27.20 -8.52
CA ASN A 26 -4.94 -27.81 -9.83
C ASN A 26 -4.15 -29.13 -9.67
N GLU A 27 -4.63 -30.01 -8.78
CA GLU A 27 -4.03 -31.33 -8.48
C GLU A 27 -2.68 -31.32 -7.74
N GLN A 28 -2.19 -30.14 -7.34
CA GLN A 28 -0.95 -29.99 -6.59
C GLN A 28 -1.21 -29.61 -5.12
N PRO A 29 -0.52 -30.22 -4.15
CA PRO A 29 -0.73 -29.94 -2.74
C PRO A 29 -0.21 -28.53 -2.37
N ALA A 30 -1.03 -27.78 -1.64
CA ALA A 30 -0.71 -26.44 -1.15
C ALA A 30 -1.09 -26.29 0.32
N ARG A 31 -0.27 -25.55 1.10
CA ARG A 31 -0.55 -25.28 2.51
C ARG A 31 -1.44 -24.04 2.63
N ALA A 32 -2.64 -24.25 3.15
CA ALA A 32 -3.64 -23.20 3.35
C ALA A 32 -3.85 -22.88 4.83
N LEU A 33 -3.71 -21.61 5.19
CA LEU A 33 -4.15 -21.09 6.49
C LEU A 33 -5.65 -20.84 6.44
N VAL A 34 -6.40 -21.31 7.43
CA VAL A 34 -7.82 -20.97 7.58
C VAL A 34 -7.95 -19.81 8.55
N ASP A 35 -8.38 -18.66 8.06
CA ASP A 35 -8.33 -17.38 8.78
C ASP A 35 -9.68 -16.66 8.76
N SER A 36 -10.41 -16.73 9.88
CA SER A 36 -11.65 -15.98 10.07
C SER A 36 -11.46 -14.46 10.17
N GLY A 37 -10.22 -13.98 10.31
CA GLY A 37 -9.88 -12.57 10.30
C GLY A 37 -9.66 -11.98 8.90
N SER A 38 -9.55 -12.83 7.87
CA SER A 38 -9.33 -12.39 6.49
C SER A 38 -10.65 -12.13 5.77
N LEU A 39 -10.78 -10.96 5.14
CA LEU A 39 -11.97 -10.57 4.37
C LEU A 39 -12.00 -11.15 2.94
N SER A 40 -10.87 -11.66 2.45
CA SER A 40 -10.72 -12.28 1.13
C SER A 40 -9.93 -13.60 1.23
N ASP A 41 -9.99 -14.39 0.16
CA ASP A 41 -9.12 -15.54 -0.04
C ASP A 41 -7.87 -15.10 -0.81
N PHE A 42 -6.69 -15.48 -0.31
CA PHE A 42 -5.41 -15.06 -0.88
C PHE A 42 -4.59 -16.23 -1.40
N MET A 43 -3.86 -15.97 -2.48
CA MET A 43 -2.86 -16.89 -3.01
C MET A 43 -1.48 -16.25 -3.03
N SER A 44 -0.46 -17.02 -2.67
CA SER A 44 0.92 -16.58 -2.77
C SER A 44 1.34 -16.41 -4.23
N ALA A 45 1.98 -15.30 -4.56
CA ALA A 45 2.57 -15.08 -5.88
C ALA A 45 3.57 -16.20 -6.27
N ARG A 46 4.27 -16.77 -5.27
CA ARG A 46 5.17 -17.91 -5.45
C ARG A 46 4.43 -19.14 -5.97
N LEU A 47 3.32 -19.52 -5.32
CA LEU A 47 2.53 -20.68 -5.75
C LEU A 47 1.96 -20.46 -7.16
N ALA A 48 1.42 -19.26 -7.41
CA ALA A 48 0.86 -18.94 -8.73
C ALA A 48 1.89 -19.10 -9.85
N HIS A 49 3.11 -18.62 -9.63
CA HIS A 49 4.21 -18.79 -10.57
C HIS A 49 4.67 -20.26 -10.70
N GLN A 50 4.78 -21.00 -9.58
CA GLN A 50 5.22 -22.41 -9.59
C GLN A 50 4.25 -23.32 -10.34
N LEU A 51 2.94 -23.05 -10.23
CA LEU A 51 1.90 -23.81 -10.91
C LEU A 51 1.63 -23.32 -12.34
N GLY A 52 2.31 -22.26 -12.80
CA GLY A 52 2.10 -21.69 -14.12
C GLY A 52 0.68 -21.18 -14.34
N LEU A 53 0.05 -20.61 -13.30
CA LEU A 53 -1.35 -20.16 -13.37
C LEU A 53 -1.48 -18.90 -14.23
N GLU A 54 -2.59 -18.81 -14.96
CA GLU A 54 -3.01 -17.56 -15.59
C GLU A 54 -3.45 -16.56 -14.53
N VAL A 55 -2.64 -15.51 -14.37
CA VAL A 55 -2.91 -14.37 -13.48
C VAL A 55 -3.39 -13.21 -14.32
N PHE A 56 -4.47 -12.55 -13.90
CA PHE A 56 -5.01 -11.38 -14.58
C PHE A 56 -4.90 -10.14 -13.70
N GLU A 57 -4.69 -8.99 -14.35
CA GLU A 57 -4.65 -7.69 -13.67
C GLU A 57 -6.07 -7.24 -13.31
N LEU A 58 -6.25 -6.73 -12.11
CA LEU A 58 -7.51 -6.18 -11.63
C LEU A 58 -7.69 -4.77 -12.19
N THR A 59 -8.86 -4.51 -12.77
CA THR A 59 -9.22 -3.18 -13.30
C THR A 59 -9.10 -2.07 -12.25
N LYS A 60 -9.27 -2.42 -10.97
CA LYS A 60 -9.10 -1.51 -9.83
C LYS A 60 -8.24 -2.19 -8.77
N PRO A 61 -7.05 -1.65 -8.45
CA PRO A 61 -6.24 -2.15 -7.36
C PRO A 61 -7.03 -2.14 -6.04
N LEU A 62 -7.11 -3.28 -5.37
CA LEU A 62 -7.80 -3.38 -4.08
C LEU A 62 -6.80 -3.02 -2.97
N PRO A 63 -7.07 -1.97 -2.15
CA PRO A 63 -6.23 -1.67 -1.01
C PRO A 63 -6.43 -2.75 0.07
N VAL A 64 -5.36 -3.42 0.44
CA VAL A 64 -5.35 -4.38 1.56
C VAL A 64 -4.90 -3.66 2.81
N GLN A 65 -5.80 -3.59 3.77
CA GLN A 65 -5.45 -3.23 5.12
C GLN A 65 -4.96 -4.49 5.85
N LEU A 66 -3.64 -4.60 5.97
CA LEU A 66 -3.03 -5.67 6.75
C LEU A 66 -3.27 -5.40 8.25
N ALA A 67 -3.25 -6.46 9.07
CA ALA A 67 -3.47 -6.37 10.51
C ALA A 67 -2.41 -5.55 11.28
N VAL A 68 -1.42 -4.97 10.59
CA VAL A 68 -0.38 -4.10 11.16
C VAL A 68 -0.66 -2.66 10.75
N GLN A 69 -0.80 -1.77 11.73
CA GLN A 69 -0.99 -0.35 11.51
C GLN A 69 0.19 0.21 10.69
N GLY A 70 -0.08 0.65 9.45
CA GLY A 70 0.89 1.33 8.59
C GLY A 70 1.35 0.54 7.36
N SER A 71 1.07 -0.76 7.24
CA SER A 71 1.34 -1.49 5.99
C SER A 71 0.12 -1.45 5.06
N ARG A 72 0.26 -0.68 3.98
CA ARG A 72 -0.72 -0.65 2.87
C ARG A 72 -0.14 -1.48 1.73
N ALA A 73 -0.67 -2.68 1.52
CA ALA A 73 -0.41 -3.45 0.31
C ALA A 73 -1.53 -3.19 -0.69
N LYS A 74 -1.22 -3.17 -1.99
CA LYS A 74 -2.22 -3.11 -3.06
C LYS A 74 -2.25 -4.48 -3.74
N ILE A 75 -3.43 -5.05 -3.92
CA ILE A 75 -3.62 -6.22 -4.80
C ILE A 75 -3.85 -5.67 -6.21
N ASN A 76 -2.99 -6.06 -7.13
CA ASN A 76 -3.14 -5.72 -8.54
C ASN A 76 -3.55 -6.93 -9.38
N PHE A 77 -3.48 -8.15 -8.83
CA PHE A 77 -3.64 -9.38 -9.59
C PHE A 77 -4.60 -10.34 -8.90
N GLY A 78 -5.35 -11.08 -9.70
CA GLY A 78 -6.17 -12.20 -9.25
C GLY A 78 -5.97 -13.43 -10.13
N CYS A 79 -6.36 -14.60 -9.63
CA CYS A 79 -6.37 -15.83 -10.40
C CYS A 79 -7.61 -16.68 -10.06
N ARG A 80 -7.98 -17.60 -10.96
CA ARG A 80 -8.99 -18.63 -10.70
C ARG A 80 -8.33 -19.98 -10.75
N VAL A 81 -8.59 -20.82 -9.75
CA VAL A 81 -8.03 -22.17 -9.66
C VAL A 81 -9.07 -23.19 -9.26
N ARG A 82 -8.83 -24.44 -9.64
CA ARG A 82 -9.58 -25.57 -9.11
C ARG A 82 -9.04 -25.93 -7.74
N LEU A 83 -9.85 -25.68 -6.72
CA LEU A 83 -9.56 -26.01 -5.33
C LEU A 83 -10.27 -27.31 -4.95
N GLU A 84 -9.54 -28.27 -4.40
CA GLU A 84 -10.10 -29.46 -3.78
C GLU A 84 -9.67 -29.60 -2.32
N TYR A 85 -10.64 -29.86 -1.46
CA TYR A 85 -10.39 -30.12 -0.04
C TYR A 85 -11.52 -30.96 0.55
N GLN A 86 -11.18 -32.14 1.08
CA GLN A 86 -12.16 -33.14 1.52
C GLN A 86 -13.22 -33.42 0.45
N ARG A 87 -14.46 -32.96 0.67
CA ARG A 87 -15.62 -33.11 -0.21
C ARG A 87 -15.86 -31.89 -1.11
N ILE A 88 -15.08 -30.82 -0.95
CA ILE A 88 -15.17 -29.61 -1.77
C ILE A 88 -14.36 -29.83 -3.04
N ARG A 89 -14.99 -29.56 -4.18
CA ARG A 89 -14.34 -29.43 -5.49
C ARG A 89 -14.99 -28.25 -6.21
N THR A 90 -14.28 -27.12 -6.29
CA THR A 90 -14.83 -25.90 -6.89
C THR A 90 -13.74 -25.10 -7.58
N GLU A 91 -14.12 -24.40 -8.63
CA GLU A 91 -13.32 -23.27 -9.08
C GLU A 91 -13.47 -22.12 -8.07
N ARG A 92 -12.35 -21.52 -7.67
CA ARG A 92 -12.33 -20.42 -6.69
C ARG A 92 -11.38 -19.33 -7.18
N TYR A 93 -11.81 -18.09 -6.96
CA TYR A 93 -11.01 -16.89 -7.17
C TYR A 93 -10.13 -16.62 -5.96
N PHE A 94 -8.89 -16.19 -6.21
CA PHE A 94 -7.96 -15.73 -5.20
C PHE A 94 -7.34 -14.40 -5.59
N ASP A 95 -7.19 -13.51 -4.61
CA ASP A 95 -6.36 -12.32 -4.71
C ASP A 95 -4.88 -12.73 -4.57
N VAL A 96 -4.03 -12.35 -5.53
CA VAL A 96 -2.61 -12.73 -5.52
C VAL A 96 -1.79 -11.72 -4.75
N ILE A 97 -1.15 -12.18 -3.66
CA ILE A 97 -0.30 -11.36 -2.81
C ILE A 97 1.00 -12.09 -2.45
N ASN A 98 1.98 -11.36 -1.93
CA ASN A 98 3.21 -11.96 -1.45
C ASN A 98 3.02 -12.54 -0.04
N LEU A 99 2.68 -13.82 0.05
CA LEU A 99 2.60 -14.56 1.31
C LEU A 99 3.96 -15.18 1.65
N LEU A 100 4.42 -14.99 2.89
CA LEU A 100 5.72 -15.51 3.32
C LEU A 100 5.70 -16.98 3.78
N ASN A 101 4.61 -17.44 4.41
CA ASN A 101 4.60 -18.68 5.20
C ASN A 101 3.56 -19.73 4.78
N TYR A 102 2.61 -19.33 3.94
CA TYR A 102 1.51 -20.14 3.47
C TYR A 102 1.37 -19.94 1.97
N ASP A 103 0.94 -20.98 1.28
CA ASP A 103 0.69 -20.89 -0.15
C ASP A 103 -0.68 -20.24 -0.41
N LEU A 104 -1.64 -20.45 0.51
CA LEU A 104 -3.00 -19.89 0.47
C LEU A 104 -3.45 -19.36 1.85
N ILE A 105 -4.37 -18.39 1.85
CA ILE A 105 -5.21 -18.04 2.99
C ILE A 105 -6.66 -18.22 2.57
N LEU A 106 -7.40 -19.06 3.30
CA LEU A 106 -8.83 -19.26 3.16
C LEU A 106 -9.54 -18.40 4.19
N GLY A 107 -10.11 -17.30 3.72
CA GLY A 107 -10.72 -16.26 4.54
C GLY A 107 -12.18 -16.54 4.87
N THR A 108 -12.83 -15.48 5.35
CA THR A 108 -14.27 -15.47 5.65
C THR A 108 -15.15 -15.88 4.46
N PRO A 109 -14.85 -15.57 3.17
CA PRO A 109 -15.66 -16.07 2.07
C PRO A 109 -15.66 -17.60 2.01
N PHE A 110 -14.49 -18.25 2.03
CA PHE A 110 -14.40 -19.71 2.05
C PHE A 110 -15.13 -20.31 3.26
N ILE A 111 -14.88 -19.77 4.45
CA ILE A 111 -15.45 -20.25 5.72
C ILE A 111 -16.99 -20.16 5.67
N PHE A 112 -17.53 -19.04 5.20
CA PHE A 112 -18.98 -18.81 5.13
C PHE A 112 -19.65 -19.72 4.09
N GLN A 113 -19.14 -19.72 2.85
CA GLN A 113 -19.77 -20.44 1.73
C GLN A 113 -19.82 -21.95 1.95
N HIS A 114 -18.81 -22.52 2.63
CA HIS A 114 -18.73 -23.96 2.90
C HIS A 114 -19.19 -24.35 4.31
N LYS A 115 -19.78 -23.41 5.07
CA LYS A 115 -20.22 -23.61 6.46
C LYS A 115 -19.14 -24.27 7.32
N VAL A 116 -17.93 -23.74 7.26
CA VAL A 116 -16.78 -24.31 7.96
C VAL A 116 -16.90 -24.04 9.46
N THR A 117 -16.78 -25.08 10.27
CA THR A 117 -16.69 -24.98 11.74
C THR A 117 -15.26 -25.24 12.17
N LEU A 118 -14.71 -24.32 12.97
CA LEU A 118 -13.32 -24.35 13.46
C LEU A 118 -13.30 -24.52 14.98
N GLY A 119 -12.55 -25.51 15.45
CA GLY A 119 -12.19 -25.72 16.86
C GLY A 119 -10.67 -25.66 17.01
N LEU A 120 -10.19 -25.18 18.16
CA LEU A 120 -8.75 -25.02 18.46
C LEU A 120 -8.28 -25.86 19.67
N ASN A 121 -9.18 -26.58 20.33
CA ASN A 121 -8.86 -27.44 21.48
C ASN A 121 -9.91 -28.57 21.66
N PRO A 122 -9.79 -29.70 20.95
CA PRO A 122 -8.76 -30.01 19.96
C PRO A 122 -8.92 -29.22 18.66
N THR A 123 -7.84 -29.12 17.87
CA THR A 123 -7.92 -28.49 16.55
C THR A 123 -8.78 -29.34 15.63
N THR A 124 -9.94 -28.81 15.23
CA THR A 124 -10.91 -29.50 14.37
C THR A 124 -11.40 -28.57 13.28
N LEU A 125 -11.47 -29.06 12.05
CA LEU A 125 -12.10 -28.36 10.94
C LEU A 125 -13.16 -29.26 10.31
N VAL A 126 -14.41 -28.81 10.35
CA VAL A 126 -15.55 -29.51 9.77
C VAL A 126 -16.12 -28.71 8.62
N VAL A 127 -16.23 -29.35 7.45
CA VAL A 127 -16.89 -28.77 6.27
C VAL A 127 -18.37 -29.10 6.32
N GLY A 128 -19.21 -28.08 6.51
CA GLY A 128 -20.67 -28.23 6.58
C GLY A 128 -21.36 -28.31 5.22
N SER A 129 -20.77 -27.76 4.15
CA SER A 129 -21.29 -27.84 2.78
C SER A 129 -20.17 -28.12 1.77
N PRO A 130 -20.28 -29.18 0.94
CA PRO A 130 -19.33 -29.42 -0.14
C PRO A 130 -19.44 -28.39 -1.27
N GLN A 131 -20.63 -27.83 -1.47
CA GLN A 131 -20.89 -26.79 -2.47
C GLN A 131 -20.72 -25.40 -1.85
N ALA A 132 -20.20 -24.46 -2.63
CA ALA A 132 -20.12 -23.06 -2.23
C ALA A 132 -21.52 -22.45 -2.26
N LEU A 133 -22.04 -22.05 -1.11
CA LEU A 133 -23.33 -21.39 -0.98
C LEU A 133 -23.21 -19.89 -1.30
N PRO A 134 -24.30 -19.22 -1.72
CA PRO A 134 -24.27 -17.79 -1.94
C PRO A 134 -24.01 -17.04 -0.62
N ILE A 135 -23.28 -15.93 -0.71
CA ILE A 135 -23.00 -15.07 0.44
C ILE A 135 -24.20 -14.14 0.64
N GLU A 136 -25.18 -14.60 1.42
CA GLU A 136 -26.44 -13.91 1.66
C GLU A 136 -26.78 -13.90 3.16
N GLY A 137 -27.50 -12.86 3.60
CA GLY A 137 -28.04 -12.78 4.96
C GLY A 137 -27.66 -11.51 5.74
N ARG A 138 -28.15 -11.44 6.99
CA ARG A 138 -28.10 -10.22 7.83
C ARG A 138 -26.69 -9.83 8.29
N GLN A 139 -25.71 -10.74 8.21
CA GLN A 139 -24.32 -10.55 8.64
C GLN A 139 -23.33 -10.39 7.48
N VAL A 140 -23.81 -10.12 6.27
CA VAL A 140 -22.97 -9.81 5.11
C VAL A 140 -22.75 -8.30 5.05
N ARG A 141 -21.49 -7.86 5.01
CA ARG A 141 -21.14 -6.46 4.68
C ARG A 141 -20.75 -6.41 3.22
N THR A 142 -21.44 -5.58 2.43
CA THR A 142 -20.94 -5.26 1.09
C THR A 142 -19.66 -4.46 1.26
N LEU A 143 -18.55 -5.01 0.75
CA LEU A 143 -17.31 -4.27 0.63
C LEU A 143 -17.54 -3.22 -0.47
N GLN A 144 -18.14 -2.09 -0.09
CA GLN A 144 -18.26 -0.95 -0.98
C GLN A 144 -16.84 -0.45 -1.23
N SER A 145 -16.27 -0.88 -2.36
CA SER A 145 -15.17 -0.17 -2.98
C SER A 145 -15.67 1.26 -3.14
N HIS A 146 -15.24 2.14 -2.23
CA HIS A 146 -15.60 3.54 -2.23
C HIS A 146 -15.12 4.14 -3.55
N ALA A 147 -16.03 4.19 -4.53
CA ALA A 147 -16.19 5.19 -5.57
C ALA A 147 -14.97 6.09 -5.84
N ALA A 148 -13.86 5.52 -6.30
CA ALA A 148 -12.76 6.29 -6.88
C ALA A 148 -13.18 6.92 -8.22
N ASP A 149 -14.07 6.25 -8.97
CA ASP A 149 -14.49 6.74 -10.30
C ASP A 149 -15.32 8.03 -10.26
N VAL A 150 -16.07 8.29 -9.18
CA VAL A 150 -16.94 9.48 -9.10
C VAL A 150 -16.17 10.71 -8.60
N LEU A 151 -15.01 10.51 -7.95
CA LEU A 151 -14.25 11.60 -7.36
C LEU A 151 -13.01 11.99 -8.16
N ASP A 152 -12.58 11.22 -9.16
CA ASP A 152 -11.38 11.58 -9.95
C ASP A 152 -11.62 12.85 -10.77
N ASP A 153 -12.81 13.01 -11.37
CA ASP A 153 -13.17 14.24 -12.09
C ASP A 153 -13.23 15.46 -11.15
N VAL A 154 -13.75 15.27 -9.92
CA VAL A 154 -13.83 16.31 -8.90
C VAL A 154 -12.45 16.66 -8.34
N LEU A 155 -11.59 15.66 -8.14
CA LEU A 155 -10.22 15.83 -7.68
C LEU A 155 -9.37 16.55 -8.72
N GLU A 156 -9.53 16.22 -10.00
CA GLU A 156 -8.79 16.88 -11.08
C GLU A 156 -9.26 18.32 -11.26
N ALA A 157 -10.56 18.60 -11.10
CA ALA A 157 -11.09 19.96 -11.04
C ALA A 157 -10.49 20.76 -9.86
N ALA A 158 -10.46 20.19 -8.65
CA ALA A 158 -9.88 20.83 -7.47
C ALA A 158 -8.37 21.08 -7.61
N ARG A 159 -7.63 20.14 -8.23
CA ARG A 159 -6.20 20.33 -8.54
C ARG A 159 -5.97 21.47 -9.52
N LYS A 160 -6.81 21.57 -10.55
CA LYS A 160 -6.73 22.64 -11.54
C LYS A 160 -6.96 24.01 -10.89
N GLU A 161 -8.00 24.12 -10.06
CA GLU A 161 -8.30 25.33 -9.30
C GLU A 161 -7.12 25.75 -8.41
N LEU A 162 -6.54 24.81 -7.66
CA LEU A 162 -5.38 25.08 -6.80
C LEU A 162 -4.14 25.51 -7.60
N ARG A 163 -3.89 24.91 -8.77
CA ARG A 163 -2.77 25.31 -9.65
C ARG A 163 -2.97 26.71 -10.22
N GLU A 164 -4.19 27.05 -10.64
CA GLU A 164 -4.52 28.38 -11.15
C GLU A 164 -4.40 29.44 -10.03
N TYR A 165 -4.91 29.14 -8.84
CA TYR A 165 -4.76 30.00 -7.66
C TYR A 165 -3.30 30.23 -7.27
N ALA A 166 -2.46 29.19 -7.34
CA ALA A 166 -1.05 29.26 -6.95
C ALA A 166 -0.10 29.75 -8.07
N ALA A 167 -0.54 29.78 -9.34
CA ALA A 167 0.24 30.28 -10.46
C ALA A 167 0.94 31.64 -10.23
N PRO A 168 0.29 32.67 -9.63
CA PRO A 168 0.93 33.97 -9.41
C PRO A 168 2.04 33.97 -8.33
N ILE A 169 2.07 32.99 -7.43
CA ILE A 169 3.09 32.89 -6.37
C ILE A 169 4.23 31.92 -6.74
N CYS A 170 3.98 30.98 -7.64
CA CYS A 170 4.99 30.05 -8.17
C CYS A 170 5.77 30.65 -9.34
N LYS A 171 6.29 31.88 -9.19
CA LYS A 171 7.14 32.53 -10.18
C LYS A 171 8.61 32.18 -9.94
N GLU A 172 9.44 32.28 -10.98
CA GLU A 172 10.88 32.14 -10.81
C GLU A 172 11.41 33.25 -9.89
N ALA A 173 12.45 32.92 -9.11
CA ALA A 173 13.07 33.87 -8.17
C ALA A 173 13.65 35.11 -8.87
N SER A 174 13.93 35.02 -10.17
CA SER A 174 14.35 36.09 -11.07
C SER A 174 13.26 37.12 -11.38
N ASP A 175 11.98 36.71 -11.33
CA ASP A 175 10.82 37.53 -11.72
C ASP A 175 10.08 38.15 -10.52
N SER A 176 10.56 37.89 -9.30
CA SER A 176 9.97 38.40 -8.08
C SER A 176 10.78 39.59 -7.57
N PRO A 177 10.22 40.82 -7.54
CA PRO A 177 10.93 41.95 -6.97
C PRO A 177 11.17 41.73 -5.48
N LEU A 178 12.19 42.40 -4.93
CA LEU A 178 12.41 42.39 -3.48
C LEU A 178 11.14 42.80 -2.74
N PRO A 179 10.78 42.11 -1.65
CA PRO A 179 9.63 42.49 -0.85
C PRO A 179 9.81 43.93 -0.36
N PRO A 180 8.73 44.73 -0.30
CA PRO A 180 8.82 46.09 0.18
C PRO A 180 9.36 46.14 1.60
N LEU A 181 10.13 47.19 1.89
CA LEU A 181 10.62 47.47 3.23
C LEU A 181 9.43 47.53 4.21
N ARG A 182 9.52 46.78 5.31
CA ARG A 182 8.46 46.74 6.32
C ARG A 182 8.47 48.04 7.13
N THR A 183 7.35 48.39 7.75
CA THR A 183 7.25 49.54 8.67
C THR A 183 8.27 49.47 9.81
N ILE A 184 8.68 48.25 10.20
CA ILE A 184 9.78 48.00 11.13
C ILE A 184 10.83 47.17 10.40
N ASN A 185 11.93 47.80 9.97
CA ASN A 185 13.12 47.08 9.50
C ASN A 185 14.15 47.08 10.62
N HIS A 186 14.51 45.90 11.09
CA HIS A 186 15.58 45.75 12.05
C HIS A 186 16.92 45.88 11.31
N ARG A 187 17.69 46.92 11.64
CA ARG A 187 19.08 47.02 11.18
C ARG A 187 19.93 46.16 12.09
N ILE A 188 20.67 45.21 11.52
CA ILE A 188 21.73 44.50 12.26
C ILE A 188 22.89 45.49 12.40
N PRO A 189 23.20 46.00 13.60
CA PRO A 189 24.36 46.87 13.78
C PRO A 189 25.62 46.03 13.54
N LEU A 190 26.50 46.51 12.68
CA LEU A 190 27.83 45.93 12.56
C LEU A 190 28.58 46.22 13.86
N ILE A 191 29.23 45.19 14.43
CA ILE A 191 30.00 45.31 15.67
C ILE A 191 31.19 46.28 15.47
N ASP A 192 31.75 46.29 14.27
CA ASP A 192 32.87 47.15 13.88
C ASP A 192 32.70 47.52 12.39
N PRO A 193 32.39 48.79 12.07
CA PRO A 193 32.18 49.25 10.70
C PRO A 193 33.48 49.33 9.87
N ASP A 194 34.64 49.41 10.52
CA ASP A 194 35.94 49.54 9.84
C ASP A 194 36.61 48.18 9.62
N LYS A 195 35.96 47.09 10.04
CA LYS A 195 36.49 45.73 9.94
C LYS A 195 36.49 45.23 8.50
N VAL A 196 37.68 45.15 7.90
CA VAL A 196 37.88 44.55 6.57
C VAL A 196 37.96 43.03 6.71
N TYR A 197 36.96 42.31 6.18
CA TYR A 197 36.95 40.86 6.15
C TYR A 197 37.65 40.33 4.89
N THR A 198 38.63 39.45 5.06
CA THR A 198 39.25 38.73 3.94
C THR A 198 38.28 37.70 3.37
N TRP A 199 37.64 38.05 2.25
CA TRP A 199 36.75 37.14 1.56
C TRP A 199 37.54 36.13 0.71
N ARG A 200 37.29 34.83 0.89
CA ARG A 200 37.73 33.80 -0.06
C ARG A 200 36.60 33.55 -1.06
N PRO A 201 36.81 33.79 -2.37
CA PRO A 201 35.79 33.51 -3.37
C PRO A 201 35.50 32.00 -3.41
N SER A 202 34.22 31.65 -3.33
CA SER A 202 33.75 30.29 -3.59
C SER A 202 34.08 29.89 -5.02
N LYS A 203 34.77 28.77 -5.22
CA LYS A 203 35.04 28.23 -6.55
C LYS A 203 33.77 27.58 -7.09
N CYS A 204 33.19 28.15 -8.15
CA CYS A 204 32.13 27.50 -8.92
C CYS A 204 32.77 26.52 -9.92
N PRO A 205 32.36 25.24 -9.96
CA PRO A 205 32.77 24.32 -11.02
C PRO A 205 32.44 24.87 -12.40
N ASP A 206 33.28 24.60 -13.40
CA ASP A 206 33.12 25.16 -14.76
C ASP A 206 31.79 24.75 -15.41
N ALA A 207 31.29 23.54 -15.13
CA ALA A 207 30.00 23.05 -15.62
C ALA A 207 28.78 23.87 -15.14
N HIS A 208 28.90 24.64 -14.06
CA HIS A 208 27.81 25.46 -13.51
C HIS A 208 28.06 26.96 -13.64
N ARG A 209 29.13 27.35 -14.35
CA ARG A 209 29.58 28.73 -14.44
C ARG A 209 28.58 29.62 -15.17
N GLU A 210 27.90 29.09 -16.17
CA GLU A 210 26.87 29.76 -16.94
C GLU A 210 25.60 29.99 -16.09
N ASN A 211 25.06 28.93 -15.49
CA ASN A 211 23.93 29.01 -14.57
C ASN A 211 24.19 29.97 -13.39
N TRP A 212 25.44 30.02 -12.89
CA TRP A 212 25.81 30.96 -11.83
C TRP A 212 25.80 32.41 -12.32
N ARG A 213 26.29 32.68 -13.54
CA ARG A 213 26.26 34.03 -14.13
C ARG A 213 24.83 34.49 -14.34
N GLU A 214 23.99 33.66 -14.93
CA GLU A 214 22.57 33.97 -15.16
C GLU A 214 21.84 34.27 -13.85
N LYS A 215 22.03 33.42 -12.83
CA LYS A 215 21.40 33.61 -11.52
C LYS A 215 21.90 34.87 -10.81
N ARG A 216 23.20 35.17 -10.89
CA ARG A 216 23.78 36.41 -10.33
C ARG A 216 23.19 37.64 -11.00
N ASP A 217 23.16 37.66 -12.33
CA ASP A 217 22.70 38.82 -13.10
C ASP A 217 21.20 39.04 -12.90
N ALA A 218 20.41 37.96 -12.76
CA ALA A 218 19.01 38.04 -12.37
C ALA A 218 18.81 38.69 -11.00
N TYR A 219 19.57 38.26 -9.97
CA TYR A 219 19.46 38.86 -8.64
C TYR A 219 19.84 40.34 -8.62
N LEU A 220 20.94 40.72 -9.27
CA LEU A 220 21.38 42.11 -9.37
C LEU A 220 20.37 43.01 -10.10
N LYS A 221 19.58 42.45 -11.01
CA LYS A 221 18.51 43.18 -11.73
C LYS A 221 17.24 43.31 -10.90
N SER A 222 16.95 42.35 -10.02
CA SER A 222 15.74 42.30 -9.19
C SER A 222 15.78 43.20 -7.93
N GLY A 223 16.98 43.66 -7.53
CA GLY A 223 17.18 44.62 -6.43
C GLY A 223 18.53 44.52 -5.74
#